data_AF-A0A414VY04-F1
#
_entry.id   AF-A0A414VY04-F1
#
_cell.length_a   1.000
_cell.length_b   1.000
_cell.length_c   1.000
_cell.angle_alpha   90.00
_cell.angle_beta   90.00
_cell.angle_gamma   90.00
#
_symmetry.space_group_name_H-M   'P 1'
#
loop_
_entity.id
_entity.type
_entity.pdbx_description
1 polymer ?
#
loop_
_entity_poly.entity_id
_entity_poly.type
_entity_poly.pdbx_seq_one_letter_code
_entity_poly.pdbx_strand_id
1 'polypeptide(L)'
;MNYNNAKQKFETYLESYDRSNDKVRLKIIHTYGVVHDMSEICHRMHLTEEDTELARIIALLHDIGRFEQLKRFDSFEPTTMDHAAYGVKVLFEEGMIRQFVPEDTWDDIIKISIAHHSDFCLEGITDPRTLLHARLIRDADKLDNCRVKLKDDLQIFMGASAEEIGAQEITPVVYDTIFKNQCIYSPDRVTKMDYWVSYVAYFSDIYFRASLDIIQEHNYLNRIIDRIPYSNPDTARQMEEIRTYLAELIHTAPGCTW
;
A
#
# COMPACT_ATOMS: atom_id res chain seq x y z
N MET A 1 -1.87 24.86 4.26
CA MET A 1 -1.96 23.59 3.50
C MET A 1 -3.39 23.35 3.01
N ASN A 2 -3.60 22.86 1.78
CA ASN A 2 -4.95 22.57 1.24
C ASN A 2 -4.86 21.45 0.19
N TYR A 3 -5.49 20.31 0.45
CA TYR A 3 -5.50 19.14 -0.41
C TYR A 3 -6.11 19.43 -1.78
N ASN A 4 -7.18 20.23 -1.87
CA ASN A 4 -7.81 20.50 -3.16
C ASN A 4 -6.87 21.28 -4.10
N ASN A 5 -6.08 22.20 -3.55
CA ASN A 5 -5.04 22.89 -4.31
C ASN A 5 -3.94 21.92 -4.75
N ALA A 6 -3.45 21.05 -3.86
CA ALA A 6 -2.46 20.02 -4.20
C ALA A 6 -2.99 19.04 -5.26
N LYS A 7 -4.27 18.64 -5.17
CA LYS A 7 -4.95 17.78 -6.15
C LYS A 7 -5.00 18.43 -7.53
N GLN A 8 -5.34 19.72 -7.62
CA GLN A 8 -5.33 20.43 -8.90
C GLN A 8 -3.93 20.43 -9.53
N LYS A 9 -2.90 20.63 -8.71
CA LYS A 9 -1.50 20.61 -9.16
C LYS A 9 -1.07 19.21 -9.60
N PHE A 10 -1.55 18.18 -8.92
CA PHE A 10 -1.33 16.80 -9.31
C PHE A 10 -2.02 16.46 -10.64
N GLU A 11 -3.24 16.94 -10.88
CA GLU A 11 -3.90 16.79 -12.19
C GLU A 11 -3.10 17.45 -13.33
N THR A 12 -2.53 18.64 -13.10
CA THR A 12 -1.62 19.29 -14.07
C THR A 12 -0.34 18.47 -14.28
N TYR A 13 0.25 17.91 -13.22
CA TYR A 13 1.39 17.00 -13.34
C TYR A 13 1.08 15.78 -14.24
N LEU A 14 -0.12 15.21 -14.08
CA LEU A 14 -0.61 14.08 -14.87
C LEU A 14 -0.85 14.40 -16.36
N GLU A 15 -0.90 15.67 -16.78
CA GLU A 15 -1.04 16.04 -18.21
C GLU A 15 0.16 15.59 -19.06
N SER A 16 1.31 15.36 -18.43
CA SER A 16 2.50 14.84 -19.10
C SER A 16 2.50 13.32 -19.32
N TYR A 17 1.44 12.62 -18.89
CA TYR A 17 1.31 11.17 -18.95
C TYR A 17 0.17 10.75 -19.88
N ASP A 18 0.40 9.69 -20.66
CA ASP A 18 -0.64 9.07 -21.48
C ASP A 18 -1.63 8.30 -20.59
N ARG A 19 -2.81 8.88 -20.36
CA ARG A 19 -3.87 8.26 -19.55
C ARG A 19 -4.52 7.03 -20.20
N SER A 20 -4.27 6.79 -21.48
CA SER A 20 -4.72 5.55 -22.15
C SER A 20 -3.83 4.36 -21.84
N ASN A 21 -2.59 4.60 -21.38
CA ASN A 21 -1.69 3.55 -20.91
C ASN A 21 -2.24 2.90 -19.63
N ASP A 22 -2.39 1.58 -19.64
CA ASP A 22 -2.98 0.83 -18.53
C ASP A 22 -2.18 0.95 -17.21
N LYS A 23 -0.83 1.01 -17.28
CA LYS A 23 0.02 1.18 -16.08
C LYS A 23 -0.15 2.56 -15.46
N VAL A 24 -0.22 3.61 -16.29
CA VAL A 24 -0.50 4.98 -15.85
C VAL A 24 -1.89 5.05 -15.23
N ARG A 25 -2.91 4.52 -15.91
CA ARG A 25 -4.29 4.51 -15.41
C ARG A 25 -4.40 3.78 -14.07
N LEU A 26 -3.73 2.63 -13.93
CA LEU A 26 -3.69 1.86 -12.69
C LEU A 26 -3.11 2.71 -11.55
N LYS A 27 -2.01 3.43 -11.76
CA LYS A 27 -1.42 4.31 -10.74
C LYS A 27 -2.30 5.49 -10.40
N ILE A 28 -2.97 6.12 -11.37
CA ILE A 28 -3.92 7.21 -11.10
C ILE A 28 -5.09 6.72 -10.23
N ILE A 29 -5.69 5.58 -10.59
CA ILE A 29 -6.79 4.98 -9.81
C ILE A 29 -6.31 4.63 -8.41
N HIS A 30 -5.13 4.05 -8.29
CA HIS A 30 -4.53 3.69 -7.02
C HIS A 30 -4.27 4.91 -6.13
N THR A 31 -3.61 5.96 -6.64
CA THR A 31 -3.37 7.19 -5.89
C THR A 31 -4.65 7.77 -5.31
N TYR A 32 -5.73 7.83 -6.11
CA TYR A 32 -7.00 8.34 -5.61
C TYR A 32 -7.75 7.38 -4.66
N GLY A 33 -7.56 6.08 -4.81
CA GLY A 33 -8.01 5.08 -3.85
C GLY A 33 -7.33 5.24 -2.49
N VAL A 34 -6.00 5.38 -2.48
CA VAL A 34 -5.22 5.65 -1.25
C VAL A 34 -5.67 6.95 -0.58
N VAL A 35 -5.94 8.01 -1.34
CA VAL A 35 -6.49 9.25 -0.76
C VAL A 35 -7.88 9.06 -0.16
N HIS A 36 -8.72 8.24 -0.79
CA HIS A 36 -10.05 7.92 -0.26
C HIS A 36 -9.95 7.16 1.07
N ASP A 37 -9.17 6.08 1.09
CA ASP A 37 -8.96 5.26 2.29
C ASP A 37 -8.29 6.06 3.41
N MET A 38 -7.32 6.92 3.07
CA MET A 38 -6.70 7.87 3.99
C MET A 38 -7.74 8.80 4.64
N SER A 39 -8.67 9.32 3.85
CA SER A 39 -9.70 10.23 4.36
C SER A 39 -10.65 9.50 5.33
N GLU A 40 -10.99 8.25 5.03
CA GLU A 40 -11.83 7.41 5.90
C GLU A 40 -11.12 7.06 7.21
N ILE A 41 -9.83 6.67 7.16
CA ILE A 41 -9.02 6.41 8.35
C ILE A 41 -8.96 7.65 9.25
N CYS A 42 -8.60 8.82 8.67
CA CYS A 42 -8.51 10.07 9.42
C CYS A 42 -9.84 10.46 10.07
N HIS A 43 -10.96 10.24 9.38
CA HIS A 43 -12.30 10.51 9.89
C HIS A 43 -12.64 9.63 11.10
N ARG A 44 -12.42 8.32 11.01
CA ARG A 44 -12.66 7.36 12.10
C ARG A 44 -11.77 7.60 13.32
N MET A 45 -10.54 8.06 13.09
CA MET A 45 -9.60 8.42 14.15
C MET A 45 -9.84 9.82 14.74
N HIS A 46 -10.80 10.59 14.20
CA HIS A 46 -11.09 11.96 14.62
C HIS A 46 -9.86 12.87 14.62
N LEU A 47 -9.01 12.73 13.59
CA LEU A 47 -7.82 13.58 13.44
C LEU A 47 -8.19 15.05 13.22
N THR A 48 -7.25 15.93 13.55
CA THR A 48 -7.41 17.37 13.29
C THR A 48 -7.54 17.62 11.79
N GLU A 49 -8.14 18.76 11.42
CA GLU A 49 -8.22 19.18 10.02
C GLU A 49 -6.81 19.32 9.40
N GLU A 50 -5.84 19.81 10.18
CA GLU A 50 -4.45 19.96 9.72
C GLU A 50 -3.80 18.61 9.40
N ASP A 51 -3.90 17.62 10.30
CA ASP A 51 -3.35 16.28 10.06
C ASP A 51 -4.09 15.55 8.95
N THR A 52 -5.41 15.74 8.85
CA THR A 52 -6.21 15.15 7.77
C THR A 52 -5.77 15.69 6.40
N GLU A 53 -5.60 17.01 6.27
CA GLU A 53 -5.12 17.62 5.03
C GLU A 53 -3.68 17.20 4.69
N LEU A 54 -2.81 17.11 5.70
CA LEU A 54 -1.44 16.63 5.55
C LEU A 54 -1.39 15.19 5.04
N ALA A 55 -2.13 14.30 5.70
CA ALA A 55 -2.18 12.88 5.36
C ALA A 55 -2.73 12.64 3.95
N ARG A 56 -3.74 13.42 3.53
CA ARG A 56 -4.28 13.37 2.16
C ARG A 56 -3.28 13.83 1.11
N ILE A 57 -2.45 14.84 1.41
CA ILE A 57 -1.39 15.29 0.50
C ILE A 57 -0.28 14.23 0.41
N ILE A 58 0.10 13.61 1.53
CA ILE A 58 1.05 12.49 1.54
C ILE A 58 0.50 11.34 0.69
N ALA A 59 -0.77 10.97 0.87
CA ALA A 59 -1.44 9.96 0.05
C ALA A 59 -1.48 10.32 -1.44
N LEU A 60 -1.66 11.59 -1.79
CA LEU A 60 -1.64 12.04 -3.19
C LEU A 60 -0.24 11.90 -3.83
N LEU A 61 0.83 12.07 -3.04
CA LEU A 61 2.20 12.19 -3.54
C LEU A 61 3.07 10.95 -3.30
N HIS A 62 2.64 9.97 -2.49
CA HIS A 62 3.46 8.82 -2.07
C HIS A 62 4.11 8.08 -3.24
N ASP A 63 3.36 7.91 -4.32
CA ASP A 63 3.75 7.13 -5.49
C ASP A 63 4.26 7.99 -6.65
N ILE A 64 4.59 9.28 -6.44
CA ILE A 64 5.10 10.15 -7.51
C ILE A 64 6.34 9.56 -8.20
N GLY A 65 7.17 8.83 -7.46
CA GLY A 65 8.31 8.11 -8.01
C GLY A 65 7.92 6.98 -8.97
N ARG A 66 6.74 6.35 -8.83
CA ARG A 66 6.24 5.34 -9.77
C ARG A 66 5.89 5.94 -11.12
N PHE A 67 5.34 7.14 -11.14
CA PHE A 67 5.08 7.86 -12.39
C PHE A 67 6.40 8.16 -13.12
N GLU A 68 7.41 8.66 -12.41
CA GLU A 68 8.73 8.91 -12.98
C GLU A 68 9.46 7.62 -13.42
N GLN A 69 9.29 6.52 -12.68
CA GLN A 69 9.80 5.20 -13.04
C GLN A 69 9.21 4.72 -14.37
N LEU A 70 7.88 4.81 -14.51
CA LEU A 70 7.19 4.45 -15.76
C LEU A 70 7.66 5.31 -16.93
N LYS A 71 7.77 6.62 -16.73
CA LYS A 71 8.20 7.56 -17.77
C LYS A 71 9.59 7.23 -18.31
N ARG A 72 10.47 6.70 -17.48
CA ARG A 72 11.88 6.42 -17.83
C ARG A 72 12.12 4.99 -18.31
N PHE A 73 11.40 4.02 -17.75
CA PHE A 73 11.72 2.60 -17.91
C PHE A 73 10.54 1.72 -18.31
N ASP A 74 9.32 2.26 -18.36
CA ASP A 74 8.07 1.49 -18.58
C ASP A 74 7.98 0.24 -17.68
N SER A 75 8.37 0.37 -16.41
CA SER A 75 8.48 -0.75 -15.48
C SER A 75 8.07 -0.35 -14.06
N PHE A 76 7.53 -1.31 -13.31
CA PHE A 76 7.32 -1.21 -11.86
C PHE A 76 8.30 -2.10 -11.07
N GLU A 77 9.30 -2.70 -11.73
CA GLU A 77 10.24 -3.59 -11.07
C GLU A 77 11.06 -2.84 -10.01
N PRO A 78 11.04 -3.26 -8.74
CA PRO A 78 11.77 -2.58 -7.66
C PRO A 78 13.29 -2.52 -7.91
N THR A 79 13.84 -3.49 -8.64
CA THR A 79 15.27 -3.53 -9.01
C THR A 79 15.65 -2.46 -10.03
N THR A 80 14.67 -1.90 -10.74
CA THR A 80 14.91 -0.81 -11.71
C THR A 80 15.07 0.54 -11.01
N MET A 81 14.27 0.79 -9.97
CA MET A 81 14.28 2.04 -9.21
C MET A 81 13.54 1.85 -7.88
N ASP A 82 14.15 2.35 -6.80
CA ASP A 82 13.45 2.62 -5.55
C ASP A 82 12.55 3.83 -5.74
N HIS A 83 11.24 3.60 -5.86
CA HIS A 83 10.27 4.65 -6.18
C HIS A 83 10.04 5.60 -5.00
N ALA A 84 10.17 5.14 -3.76
CA ALA A 84 10.00 5.97 -2.57
C ALA A 84 11.16 6.97 -2.45
N ALA A 85 12.40 6.46 -2.53
CA ALA A 85 13.59 7.31 -2.52
C ALA A 85 13.62 8.26 -3.72
N TYR A 86 13.22 7.78 -4.91
CA TYR A 86 13.16 8.61 -6.10
C TYR A 86 12.08 9.69 -6.00
N GLY A 87 10.92 9.37 -5.43
CA GLY A 87 9.85 10.34 -5.17
C GLY A 87 10.31 11.46 -4.23
N VAL A 88 11.05 11.12 -3.17
CA VAL A 88 11.66 12.11 -2.27
C VAL A 88 12.62 13.04 -3.01
N LYS A 89 13.47 12.50 -3.89
CA LYS A 89 14.38 13.30 -4.71
C LYS A 89 13.60 14.31 -5.57
N VAL A 90 12.59 13.85 -6.31
CA VAL A 90 11.79 14.73 -7.19
C VAL A 90 11.07 15.82 -6.39
N LEU A 91 10.48 15.45 -5.25
CA LEU A 91 9.72 16.40 -4.45
C LEU A 91 10.63 17.43 -3.76
N PHE A 92 11.72 16.99 -3.11
CA PHE A 92 12.49 17.86 -2.22
C PHE A 92 13.81 18.34 -2.81
N GLU A 93 14.59 17.47 -3.46
CA GLU A 93 15.88 17.86 -4.04
C GLU A 93 15.70 18.68 -5.32
N GLU A 94 14.70 18.35 -6.13
CA GLU A 94 14.35 19.09 -7.35
C GLU A 94 13.31 20.20 -7.10
N GLY A 95 12.82 20.33 -5.86
CA GLY A 95 11.95 21.42 -5.41
C GLY A 95 10.49 21.35 -5.87
N MET A 96 10.04 20.22 -6.44
CA MET A 96 8.67 20.06 -6.94
C MET A 96 7.61 20.16 -5.83
N ILE A 97 7.96 19.87 -4.57
CA ILE A 97 7.06 19.96 -3.42
C ILE A 97 6.39 21.33 -3.30
N ARG A 98 7.09 22.41 -3.69
CA ARG A 98 6.58 23.80 -3.63
C ARG A 98 5.37 24.03 -4.53
N GLN A 99 5.17 23.19 -5.54
CA GLN A 99 3.98 23.24 -6.37
C GLN A 99 2.73 22.77 -5.61
N PHE A 100 2.89 21.86 -4.65
CA PHE A 100 1.81 21.24 -3.89
C PHE A 100 1.62 21.86 -2.50
N VAL A 101 2.72 22.19 -1.83
CA VAL A 101 2.76 22.78 -0.49
C VAL A 101 3.68 24.00 -0.54
N PRO A 102 3.15 25.24 -0.48
CA PRO A 102 3.96 26.44 -0.67
C PRO A 102 5.00 26.75 0.43
N GLU A 103 4.76 26.29 1.66
CA GLU A 103 5.63 26.52 2.84
C GLU A 103 6.27 25.21 3.33
N ASP A 104 7.34 25.30 4.11
CA ASP A 104 8.22 24.17 4.50
C ASP A 104 7.89 23.55 5.87
N THR A 105 6.90 24.07 6.59
CA THR A 105 6.49 23.62 7.92
C THR A 105 6.29 22.09 8.06
N TRP A 106 5.84 21.42 7.00
CA TRP A 106 5.54 19.97 7.02
C TRP A 106 6.50 19.13 6.19
N ASP A 107 7.61 19.71 5.72
CA ASP A 107 8.54 19.03 4.81
C ASP A 107 9.06 17.72 5.36
N ASP A 108 9.52 17.71 6.61
CA ASP A 108 10.08 16.51 7.22
C ASP A 108 9.04 15.40 7.35
N ILE A 109 7.80 15.75 7.73
CA ILE A 109 6.70 14.79 7.85
C ILE A 109 6.39 14.17 6.49
N ILE A 110 6.24 15.00 5.44
CA ILE A 110 5.93 14.54 4.08
C ILE A 110 7.09 13.69 3.55
N LYS A 111 8.32 14.20 3.66
CA LYS A 111 9.52 13.54 3.17
C LYS A 111 9.72 12.17 3.80
N ILE A 112 9.67 12.09 5.13
CA ILE A 112 9.89 10.83 5.86
C ILE A 112 8.74 9.86 5.58
N SER A 113 7.48 10.32 5.59
CA SER A 113 6.34 9.44 5.29
C SER A 113 6.42 8.85 3.89
N ILE A 114 6.81 9.64 2.88
CA ILE A 114 7.01 9.14 1.51
C ILE A 114 8.24 8.23 1.43
N ALA A 115 9.35 8.56 2.10
CA ALA A 115 10.56 7.72 2.07
C ALA A 115 10.30 6.30 2.58
N HIS A 116 9.48 6.16 3.63
CA HIS A 116 9.29 4.90 4.35
C HIS A 116 7.96 4.19 4.04
N HIS A 117 7.15 4.69 3.09
CA HIS A 117 5.83 4.10 2.83
C HIS A 117 5.90 2.66 2.29
N SER A 118 6.98 2.30 1.58
CA SER A 118 7.17 0.97 1.00
C SER A 118 8.19 0.09 1.72
N ASP A 119 8.69 0.52 2.88
CA ASP A 119 9.68 -0.25 3.64
C ASP A 119 9.12 -1.59 4.10
N PHE A 120 10.01 -2.59 4.19
CA PHE A 120 9.65 -3.89 4.73
C PHE A 120 9.18 -3.81 6.19
N CYS A 121 9.87 -3.02 7.00
CA CYS A 121 9.52 -2.71 8.39
C CYS A 121 9.74 -1.23 8.65
N LEU A 122 8.81 -0.59 9.36
CA LEU A 122 8.90 0.83 9.70
C LEU A 122 9.71 1.03 10.99
N GLU A 123 10.91 1.59 10.87
CA GLU A 123 11.80 1.83 12.01
C GLU A 123 12.44 3.23 11.93
N GLY A 124 13.05 3.68 13.04
CA GLY A 124 13.90 4.88 13.05
C GLY A 124 13.18 6.24 13.13
N ILE A 125 11.85 6.29 13.14
CA ILE A 125 11.07 7.53 13.28
C ILE A 125 10.74 7.79 14.75
N THR A 126 11.34 8.83 15.33
CA THR A 126 11.15 9.19 16.75
C THR A 126 10.11 10.28 16.97
N ASP A 127 9.91 11.17 16.00
CA ASP A 127 8.90 12.24 16.10
C ASP A 127 7.49 11.64 16.00
N PRO A 128 6.61 11.83 17.01
CA PRO A 128 5.30 11.19 17.03
C PRO A 128 4.41 11.58 15.85
N ARG A 129 4.40 12.86 15.45
CA ARG A 129 3.55 13.34 14.36
C ARG A 129 4.02 12.81 13.00
N THR A 130 5.33 12.70 12.80
CA THR A 130 5.90 12.03 11.63
C THR A 130 5.56 10.55 11.62
N LEU A 131 5.68 9.87 12.76
CA LEU A 131 5.36 8.44 12.89
C LEU A 131 3.88 8.17 12.61
N LEU A 132 2.96 9.04 13.06
CA LEU A 132 1.55 8.97 12.69
C LEU A 132 1.39 8.92 11.16
N HIS A 133 1.93 9.91 10.47
CA HIS A 133 1.70 10.06 9.03
C HIS A 133 2.38 8.94 8.22
N ALA A 134 3.55 8.47 8.67
CA ALA A 134 4.22 7.32 8.09
C ALA A 134 3.40 6.02 8.26
N ARG A 135 2.74 5.83 9.39
CA ARG A 135 1.82 4.69 9.61
C ARG A 135 0.54 4.83 8.80
N LEU A 136 -0.04 6.03 8.74
CA LEU A 136 -1.28 6.30 8.01
C LEU A 136 -1.12 5.99 6.52
N ILE A 137 -0.01 6.42 5.90
CA ILE A 137 0.20 6.15 4.47
C ILE A 137 0.39 4.66 4.19
N ARG A 138 1.08 3.94 5.07
CA ARG A 138 1.25 2.49 4.95
C ARG A 138 -0.09 1.74 5.06
N ASP A 139 -0.96 2.15 5.97
CA ASP A 139 -2.30 1.58 6.12
C ASP A 139 -3.17 1.87 4.89
N ALA A 140 -3.26 3.13 4.47
CA ALA A 140 -4.07 3.54 3.32
C ALA A 140 -3.61 2.89 2.00
N ASP A 141 -2.30 2.76 1.80
CA ASP A 141 -1.73 2.07 0.64
C ASP A 141 -2.14 0.58 0.60
N LYS A 142 -2.06 -0.12 1.74
CA LYS A 142 -2.48 -1.53 1.86
C LYS A 142 -3.99 -1.71 1.69
N LEU A 143 -4.81 -0.76 2.16
CA LEU A 143 -6.25 -0.79 1.94
C LEU A 143 -6.59 -0.72 0.44
N ASP A 144 -6.02 0.23 -0.31
CA ASP A 144 -6.29 0.29 -1.74
C ASP A 144 -5.66 -0.91 -2.48
N ASN A 145 -4.57 -1.47 -1.97
CA ASN A 145 -4.02 -2.72 -2.47
C ASN A 145 -5.07 -3.85 -2.48
N CYS A 146 -5.96 -3.92 -1.48
CA CYS A 146 -7.06 -4.88 -1.45
C CYS A 146 -7.98 -4.72 -2.67
N ARG A 147 -8.30 -3.48 -3.07
CA ARG A 147 -9.08 -3.22 -4.29
C ARG A 147 -8.34 -3.74 -5.53
N VAL A 148 -7.04 -3.45 -5.66
CA VAL A 148 -6.20 -3.95 -6.76
C VAL A 148 -6.26 -5.49 -6.80
N LYS A 149 -6.05 -6.16 -5.66
CA LYS A 149 -6.09 -7.62 -5.57
C LYS A 149 -7.47 -8.25 -5.76
N LEU A 150 -8.53 -7.46 -5.81
CA LEU A 150 -9.88 -7.96 -6.11
C LEU A 150 -10.34 -7.65 -7.54
N LYS A 151 -9.88 -6.55 -8.14
CA LYS A 151 -10.40 -6.05 -9.42
C LYS A 151 -9.44 -6.23 -10.60
N ASP A 152 -8.14 -6.11 -10.37
CA ASP A 152 -7.17 -6.04 -11.45
C ASP A 152 -6.80 -7.44 -11.94
N ASP A 153 -6.54 -7.60 -13.23
CA ASP A 153 -6.24 -8.89 -13.85
C ASP A 153 -4.98 -9.53 -13.25
N LEU A 154 -5.10 -10.79 -12.79
CA LEU A 154 -3.97 -11.56 -12.24
C LEU A 154 -2.87 -11.72 -13.29
N GLN A 155 -3.21 -11.83 -14.58
CA GLN A 155 -2.21 -11.93 -15.64
C GLN A 155 -1.33 -10.67 -15.70
N ILE A 156 -1.87 -9.49 -15.41
CA ILE A 156 -1.14 -8.23 -15.49
C ILE A 156 -0.11 -8.09 -14.37
N PHE A 157 -0.45 -8.42 -13.12
CA PHE A 157 0.44 -8.18 -11.98
C PHE A 157 1.08 -9.45 -11.38
N MET A 158 0.55 -10.63 -11.66
CA MET A 158 1.13 -11.92 -11.24
C MET A 158 1.76 -12.69 -12.41
N GLY A 159 1.38 -12.37 -13.65
CA GLY A 159 1.84 -13.09 -14.84
C GLY A 159 1.35 -14.55 -14.92
N ALA A 160 0.26 -14.87 -14.22
CA ALA A 160 -0.32 -16.21 -14.15
C ALA A 160 -1.83 -16.15 -13.90
N SER A 161 -2.58 -17.17 -14.32
CA SER A 161 -4.02 -17.30 -14.05
C SER A 161 -4.31 -17.67 -12.59
N ALA A 162 -5.56 -17.55 -12.16
CA ALA A 162 -5.97 -17.94 -10.81
C ALA A 162 -5.70 -19.43 -10.54
N GLU A 163 -5.95 -20.28 -11.54
CA GLU A 163 -5.74 -21.73 -11.48
C GLU A 163 -4.25 -22.08 -11.39
N GLU A 164 -3.40 -21.42 -12.17
CA GLU A 164 -1.94 -21.61 -12.13
C GLU A 164 -1.34 -21.17 -10.79
N ILE A 165 -1.88 -20.10 -10.20
CA ILE A 165 -1.51 -19.64 -8.86
C ILE A 165 -1.92 -20.71 -7.85
N GLY A 166 -3.20 -21.07 -7.79
CA GLY A 166 -3.74 -21.99 -6.77
C GLY A 166 -3.29 -23.46 -6.88
N ALA A 167 -2.60 -23.83 -7.95
CA ALA A 167 -1.95 -25.14 -8.09
C ALA A 167 -0.56 -25.21 -7.43
N GLN A 168 0.07 -24.07 -7.14
CA GLN A 168 1.41 -24.01 -6.56
C GLN A 168 1.38 -24.20 -5.03
N GLU A 169 2.50 -24.66 -4.49
CA GLU A 169 2.71 -24.82 -3.05
C GLU A 169 3.02 -23.47 -2.39
N ILE A 170 2.68 -23.34 -1.11
CA ILE A 170 3.22 -22.28 -0.24
C ILE A 170 4.50 -22.83 0.37
N THR A 171 5.61 -22.10 0.22
CA THR A 171 6.88 -22.56 0.78
C THR A 171 6.84 -22.55 2.30
N PRO A 172 7.59 -23.45 2.97
CA PRO A 172 7.65 -23.48 4.43
C PRO A 172 8.08 -22.15 5.06
N VAL A 173 9.00 -21.43 4.40
CA VAL A 173 9.48 -20.12 4.89
C VAL A 173 8.34 -19.10 4.94
N VAL A 174 7.54 -19.01 3.88
CA VAL A 174 6.40 -18.07 3.82
C VAL A 174 5.27 -18.52 4.74
N TYR A 175 4.97 -19.82 4.76
CA TYR A 175 3.96 -20.39 5.64
C TYR A 175 4.31 -20.19 7.12
N ASP A 176 5.57 -20.33 7.55
CA ASP A 176 5.95 -20.10 8.94
C ASP A 176 5.97 -18.60 9.31
N THR A 177 6.23 -17.72 8.34
CA THR A 177 6.36 -16.28 8.58
C THR A 177 5.02 -15.61 8.82
N ILE A 178 3.94 -16.05 8.15
CA ILE A 178 2.60 -15.46 8.33
C ILE A 178 2.13 -15.52 9.79
N PHE A 179 2.48 -16.58 10.52
CA PHE A 179 2.09 -16.77 11.92
C PHE A 179 2.95 -16.01 12.93
N LYS A 180 3.89 -15.18 12.45
CA LYS A 180 4.75 -14.31 13.28
C LYS A 180 4.28 -12.85 13.30
N ASN A 181 3.13 -12.53 12.71
CA ASN A 181 2.62 -11.17 12.54
C ASN A 181 3.60 -10.25 11.79
N GLN A 182 4.12 -10.71 10.67
CA GLN A 182 5.09 -9.99 9.85
C GLN A 182 4.71 -10.01 8.37
N CYS A 183 5.10 -8.95 7.65
CA CYS A 183 5.13 -8.97 6.19
C CYS A 183 6.09 -10.06 5.68
N ILE A 184 5.84 -10.56 4.47
CA ILE A 184 6.74 -11.52 3.82
C ILE A 184 7.89 -10.78 3.13
N TYR A 185 9.12 -11.16 3.44
CA TYR A 185 10.30 -10.55 2.83
C TYR A 185 10.37 -10.90 1.34
N SER A 186 10.66 -9.91 0.49
CA SER A 186 10.52 -10.07 -0.97
C SER A 186 11.31 -11.26 -1.55
N PRO A 187 12.59 -11.45 -1.18
CA PRO A 187 13.40 -12.60 -1.62
C PRO A 187 12.89 -13.98 -1.16
N ASP A 188 12.06 -14.07 -0.11
CA ASP A 188 11.54 -15.34 0.37
C ASP A 188 10.36 -15.85 -0.48
N ARG A 189 9.85 -15.02 -1.41
CA ARG A 189 8.73 -15.36 -2.29
C ARG A 189 9.24 -16.09 -3.53
N VAL A 190 9.07 -17.41 -3.56
CA VAL A 190 9.55 -18.27 -4.65
C VAL A 190 8.42 -18.67 -5.59
N THR A 191 7.28 -19.08 -5.05
CA THR A 191 6.11 -19.52 -5.83
C THR A 191 5.09 -18.41 -6.01
N LYS A 192 4.19 -18.51 -6.99
CA LYS A 192 3.08 -17.55 -7.13
C LYS A 192 2.14 -17.55 -5.93
N MET A 193 2.02 -18.67 -5.22
CA MET A 193 1.32 -18.71 -3.95
C MET A 193 2.05 -17.95 -2.84
N ASP A 194 3.38 -17.97 -2.79
CA ASP A 194 4.13 -17.12 -1.85
C ASP A 194 3.84 -15.63 -2.10
N TYR A 195 3.83 -15.21 -3.37
CA TYR A 195 3.42 -13.86 -3.73
C TYR A 195 1.97 -13.57 -3.32
N TRP A 196 1.05 -14.51 -3.51
CA TRP A 196 -0.35 -14.36 -3.11
C TRP A 196 -0.51 -14.22 -1.59
N VAL A 197 0.12 -15.10 -0.82
CA VAL A 197 0.14 -15.05 0.66
C VAL A 197 0.74 -13.74 1.15
N SER A 198 1.76 -13.20 0.47
CA SER A 198 2.35 -11.92 0.86
C SER A 198 1.37 -10.75 0.85
N TYR A 199 0.30 -10.81 0.04
CA TYR A 199 -0.72 -9.75 0.02
C TYR A 199 -1.67 -9.82 1.22
N VAL A 200 -2.00 -11.01 1.72
CA VAL A 200 -2.82 -11.13 2.94
C VAL A 200 -1.97 -10.96 4.21
N ALA A 201 -0.66 -11.24 4.13
CA ALA A 201 0.29 -10.94 5.20
C ALA A 201 0.36 -9.45 5.56
N TYR A 202 -0.02 -8.55 4.64
CA TYR A 202 -0.11 -7.13 4.92
C TYR A 202 -1.05 -6.78 6.07
N PHE A 203 -2.06 -7.62 6.36
CA PHE A 203 -2.96 -7.39 7.48
C PHE A 203 -2.27 -7.49 8.84
N SER A 204 -1.12 -8.17 8.92
CA SER A 204 -0.29 -8.20 10.13
C SER A 204 0.53 -6.93 10.35
N ASP A 205 0.68 -6.06 9.33
CA ASP A 205 1.40 -4.78 9.40
C ASP A 205 0.43 -3.59 9.24
N ILE A 206 -0.80 -3.74 9.74
CA ILE A 206 -1.77 -2.64 9.85
C ILE A 206 -1.64 -1.98 11.21
N TYR A 207 -1.48 -0.66 11.23
CA TYR A 207 -1.19 0.09 12.44
C TYR A 207 -2.44 0.49 13.19
N PHE A 208 -3.52 0.92 12.53
CA PHE A 208 -4.67 1.50 13.21
C PHE A 208 -5.89 0.57 13.24
N ARG A 209 -6.61 0.58 14.37
CA ARG A 209 -7.87 -0.15 14.54
C ARG A 209 -8.90 0.26 13.48
N ALA A 210 -8.95 1.56 13.15
CA ALA A 210 -9.79 2.08 12.09
C ALA A 210 -9.56 1.36 10.74
N SER A 211 -8.30 1.11 10.37
CA SER A 211 -7.94 0.40 9.14
C SER A 211 -8.36 -1.08 9.19
N LEU A 212 -8.19 -1.74 10.34
CA LEU A 212 -8.66 -3.12 10.55
C LEU A 212 -10.19 -3.23 10.50
N ASP A 213 -10.92 -2.23 10.99
CA ASP A 213 -12.38 -2.18 10.90
C ASP A 213 -12.84 -2.07 9.44
N ILE A 214 -12.19 -1.22 8.64
CA ILE A 214 -12.43 -1.13 7.19
C ILE A 214 -12.17 -2.50 6.52
N ILE A 215 -11.08 -3.18 6.87
CA ILE A 215 -10.76 -4.52 6.36
C ILE A 215 -11.88 -5.52 6.68
N GLN A 216 -12.38 -5.50 7.91
CA GLN A 216 -13.45 -6.38 8.37
C GLN A 216 -14.78 -6.06 7.67
N GLU A 217 -15.18 -4.79 7.59
CA GLU A 217 -16.43 -4.32 6.99
C GLU A 217 -16.52 -4.66 5.50
N HIS A 218 -15.43 -4.49 4.76
CA HIS A 218 -15.38 -4.84 3.34
C HIS A 218 -15.12 -6.32 3.06
N ASN A 219 -14.94 -7.12 4.13
CA ASN A 219 -14.63 -8.53 4.08
C ASN A 219 -13.42 -8.84 3.17
N TYR A 220 -12.37 -8.00 3.23
CA TYR A 220 -11.26 -8.09 2.28
C TYR A 220 -10.51 -9.41 2.38
N LEU A 221 -10.25 -9.90 3.60
CA LEU A 221 -9.54 -11.17 3.81
C LEU A 221 -10.20 -12.33 3.05
N ASN A 222 -11.49 -12.58 3.31
CA ASN A 222 -12.17 -13.70 2.69
C ASN A 222 -12.26 -13.53 1.18
N ARG A 223 -12.62 -12.32 0.71
CA ARG A 223 -12.77 -12.07 -0.73
C ARG A 223 -11.45 -12.23 -1.49
N ILE A 224 -10.32 -11.85 -0.89
CA ILE A 224 -9.00 -12.03 -1.49
C ILE A 224 -8.65 -13.53 -1.50
N ILE A 225 -8.80 -14.24 -0.38
CA ILE A 225 -8.51 -15.67 -0.33
C ILE A 225 -9.41 -16.45 -1.31
N ASP A 226 -10.69 -16.11 -1.41
CA ASP A 226 -11.67 -16.79 -2.28
C ASP A 226 -11.48 -16.47 -3.78
N ARG A 227 -10.62 -15.50 -4.11
CA ARG A 227 -10.31 -15.17 -5.51
C ARG A 227 -9.52 -16.27 -6.22
N ILE A 228 -8.75 -17.07 -5.48
CA ILE A 228 -7.88 -18.11 -6.03
C ILE A 228 -8.50 -19.49 -5.79
N PRO A 229 -8.73 -20.30 -6.83
CA PRO A 229 -9.14 -21.68 -6.67
C PRO A 229 -7.93 -22.56 -6.32
N TYR A 230 -7.89 -23.07 -5.09
CA TYR A 230 -6.80 -23.95 -4.64
C TYR A 230 -7.03 -25.39 -5.11
N SER A 231 -6.33 -25.80 -6.16
CA SER A 231 -6.37 -27.18 -6.66
C SER A 231 -5.36 -28.10 -5.96
N ASN A 232 -4.31 -27.54 -5.37
CA ASN A 232 -3.40 -28.26 -4.49
C ASN A 232 -4.04 -28.44 -3.09
N PRO A 233 -4.26 -29.68 -2.61
CA PRO A 233 -4.90 -29.93 -1.32
C PRO A 233 -4.14 -29.36 -0.11
N ASP A 234 -2.81 -29.38 -0.14
CA ASP A 234 -2.00 -28.84 0.95
C ASP A 234 -2.10 -27.33 0.99
N THR A 235 -2.01 -26.67 -0.17
CA THR A 235 -2.24 -25.22 -0.30
C THR A 235 -3.64 -24.83 0.18
N ALA A 236 -4.68 -25.59 -0.19
CA ALA A 236 -6.04 -25.32 0.24
C ALA A 236 -6.17 -25.37 1.77
N ARG A 237 -5.62 -26.41 2.41
CA ARG A 237 -5.62 -26.53 3.88
C ARG A 237 -4.84 -25.39 4.54
N GLN A 238 -3.64 -25.08 4.05
CA GLN A 238 -2.80 -24.00 4.59
C GLN A 238 -3.47 -22.63 4.46
N MET A 239 -4.16 -22.36 3.36
CA MET A 239 -4.88 -21.09 3.17
C MET A 239 -6.06 -20.93 4.13
N GLU A 240 -6.74 -22.02 4.51
CA GLU A 240 -7.79 -21.96 5.55
C GLU A 240 -7.22 -21.72 6.95
N GLU A 241 -6.05 -22.28 7.25
CA GLU A 241 -5.33 -21.98 8.51
C GLU A 241 -4.88 -20.52 8.56
N ILE A 242 -4.33 -19.99 7.46
CA ILE A 242 -3.98 -18.58 7.30
C ILE A 242 -5.23 -17.70 7.44
N ARG A 243 -6.34 -18.05 6.78
CA ARG A 243 -7.62 -17.33 6.89
C ARG A 243 -8.06 -17.24 8.35
N THR A 244 -8.06 -18.35 9.07
CA THR A 244 -8.48 -18.41 10.48
C THR A 244 -7.61 -17.52 11.36
N TYR A 245 -6.30 -17.63 11.20
CA TYR A 245 -5.33 -16.84 11.96
C TYR A 245 -5.46 -15.34 11.70
N LEU A 246 -5.51 -14.93 10.43
CA LEU A 246 -5.64 -13.53 10.06
C LEU A 246 -7.00 -12.95 10.43
N ALA A 247 -8.07 -13.74 10.37
CA ALA A 247 -9.40 -13.30 10.82
C ALA A 247 -9.41 -12.98 12.33
N GLU A 248 -8.78 -13.83 13.15
CA GLU A 248 -8.62 -13.58 14.58
C GLU A 248 -7.78 -12.32 14.83
N LEU A 249 -6.66 -12.15 14.11
CA LEU A 249 -5.83 -10.94 14.21
C LEU A 249 -6.62 -9.69 13.85
N ILE A 250 -7.32 -9.69 12.72
CA ILE A 250 -8.12 -8.53 12.27
C ILE A 250 -9.22 -8.22 13.28
N HIS A 251 -9.80 -9.23 13.92
CA HIS A 251 -10.86 -9.03 14.91
C HIS A 251 -10.34 -8.50 16.25
N THR A 252 -9.16 -8.97 16.69
CA THR A 252 -8.70 -8.76 18.08
C THR A 252 -7.58 -7.73 18.23
N ALA A 253 -6.84 -7.40 17.17
CA ALA A 253 -5.72 -6.48 17.26
C ALA A 253 -6.21 -5.07 17.66
N PRO A 254 -5.63 -4.46 18.72
CA PRO A 254 -6.12 -3.18 19.24
C PRO A 254 -5.73 -1.98 18.37
N GLY A 255 -4.80 -2.17 17.42
CA GLY A 255 -4.13 -1.07 16.73
C GLY A 255 -3.22 -0.26 17.66
N CYS A 256 -2.52 0.72 17.09
CA CYS A 256 -1.74 1.72 17.80
C CYS A 256 -2.65 2.84 18.30
N THR A 257 -2.38 3.34 19.51
CA THR A 257 -3.00 4.57 20.02
C THR A 257 -2.32 5.79 19.42
N TRP A 258 -3.11 6.76 18.99
CA TRP A 258 -2.67 8.09 18.54
C TRP A 258 -3.39 9.16 19.38
#